data_AF-A0A2A2VA11-F1
#
_entry.id   AF-A0A2A2VA11-F1
#
_cell.length_a   1.000
_cell.length_b   1.000
_cell.length_c   1.000
_cell.angle_alpha   90.00
_cell.angle_beta   90.00
_cell.angle_gamma   90.00
#
_symmetry.space_group_name_H-M   'P 1'
#
loop_
_entity.id
_entity.type
_entity.pdbx_description
1 polymer ?
#
loop_
_entity_poly.entity_id
_entity_poly.type
_entity_poly.pdbx_seq_one_letter_code
_entity_poly.pdbx_strand_id
1 'polypeptide(L)'
;MELAATGMTDRQRKYRATYRERVVGWYNGWLHVVLIYTIGFTALYVYLANLHDVKWWEYLAIPVVFLIANFFEWAVHRFVMHRPSNVPLLRAIYSRHTLMHHQFFTEEEMRFADHHDWRVTFFPPYALVVFTLMSIPPAIVAGLVISANTGWLLITTTTSMYLIYEFMHFCCHVEENAFVRNMPFVNTIRRHHTAHHNQSIMMERNMNLTFPVMDYVFGTSDLNRGLLGHVFNGYSTRYVKTDMRRTARTPRVVVKERSVPHAAA
;
A
#
# COMPACT_ATOMS: atom_id res chain seq x y z
N MET A 1 8.37 -18.18 13.71
CA MET A 1 7.55 -18.37 14.94
C MET A 1 6.54 -17.23 14.99
N GLU A 2 5.31 -17.48 15.42
CA GLU A 2 4.28 -16.43 15.47
C GLU A 2 4.51 -15.47 16.65
N LEU A 3 3.91 -14.27 16.58
CA LEU A 3 3.92 -13.30 17.67
C LEU A 3 3.28 -13.87 18.95
N ALA A 4 4.00 -13.74 20.07
CA ALA A 4 3.54 -14.21 21.38
C ALA A 4 2.39 -13.35 21.96
N ALA A 5 2.50 -12.02 21.87
CA ALA A 5 1.49 -11.07 22.31
C ALA A 5 0.80 -10.44 21.09
N THR A 6 -0.47 -10.80 20.86
CA THR A 6 -1.21 -10.39 19.67
C THR A 6 -2.72 -10.45 19.88
N GLY A 7 -3.45 -9.51 19.26
CA GLY A 7 -4.92 -9.47 19.21
C GLY A 7 -5.54 -10.32 18.10
N MET A 8 -4.74 -11.13 17.39
CA MET A 8 -5.25 -11.95 16.28
C MET A 8 -6.37 -12.91 16.69
N THR A 9 -7.42 -12.92 15.88
CA THR A 9 -8.45 -13.97 15.93
C THR A 9 -7.88 -15.32 15.47
N ASP A 10 -8.50 -16.42 15.88
CA ASP A 10 -8.12 -17.78 15.43
C ASP A 10 -8.17 -17.92 13.91
N ARG A 11 -9.13 -17.24 13.26
CA ARG A 11 -9.24 -17.20 11.80
C ARG A 11 -7.98 -16.59 11.17
N GLN A 12 -7.53 -15.43 11.68
CA GLN A 12 -6.32 -14.77 11.17
C GLN A 12 -5.09 -15.65 11.44
N ARG A 13 -4.98 -16.21 12.64
CA ARG A 13 -3.85 -17.08 13.02
C ARG A 13 -3.75 -18.32 12.12
N LYS A 14 -4.87 -18.99 11.85
CA LYS A 14 -4.95 -20.11 10.90
C LYS A 14 -4.61 -19.67 9.48
N TYR A 15 -5.11 -18.51 9.03
CA TYR A 15 -4.78 -17.98 7.71
C TYR A 15 -3.28 -17.72 7.54
N ARG A 16 -2.63 -17.07 8.52
CA ARG A 16 -1.17 -16.81 8.48
C ARG A 16 -0.37 -18.11 8.45
N ALA A 17 -0.76 -19.11 9.26
CA ALA A 17 -0.13 -20.43 9.23
C ALA A 17 -0.23 -21.09 7.85
N THR A 18 -1.45 -21.20 7.29
CA THR A 18 -1.67 -21.77 5.95
C THR A 18 -0.97 -20.97 4.85
N TYR A 19 -0.91 -19.64 4.96
CA TYR A 19 -0.17 -18.81 4.02
C TYR A 19 1.31 -19.17 4.03
N ARG A 20 1.94 -19.23 5.22
CA ARG A 20 3.35 -19.57 5.38
C ARG A 20 3.68 -20.98 4.90
N GLU A 21 2.80 -21.95 5.18
CA GLU A 21 2.93 -23.31 4.64
C GLU A 21 2.95 -23.33 3.10
N ARG A 22 2.25 -22.39 2.44
CA ARG A 22 2.27 -22.25 0.98
C ARG A 22 3.45 -21.43 0.47
N VAL A 23 4.07 -20.61 1.33
CA VAL A 23 5.38 -20.00 1.06
C VAL A 23 6.45 -21.08 1.27
N VAL A 24 6.40 -22.13 0.45
CA VAL A 24 7.41 -23.20 0.43
C VAL A 24 8.64 -22.72 -0.34
N GLY A 25 9.83 -23.14 0.10
CA GLY A 25 11.05 -23.13 -0.72
C GLY A 25 12.09 -22.09 -0.29
N TRP A 26 12.69 -21.43 -1.29
CA TRP A 26 13.91 -20.62 -1.16
C TRP A 26 13.66 -19.14 -0.84
N TYR A 27 12.44 -18.78 -0.41
CA TYR A 27 12.13 -17.37 -0.14
C TYR A 27 12.93 -16.88 1.07
N ASN A 28 13.61 -15.75 0.91
CA ASN A 28 14.29 -15.08 2.00
C ASN A 28 14.00 -13.57 1.91
N GLY A 29 13.27 -13.04 2.90
CA GLY A 29 12.93 -11.62 2.97
C GLY A 29 14.12 -10.67 2.86
N TRP A 30 15.25 -10.98 3.49
CA TRP A 30 16.46 -10.15 3.40
C TRP A 30 16.99 -10.08 1.97
N LEU A 31 17.09 -11.24 1.30
CA LEU A 31 17.51 -11.29 -0.11
C LEU A 31 16.54 -10.50 -1.00
N HIS A 32 15.23 -10.60 -0.76
CA HIS A 32 14.21 -9.85 -1.50
C HIS A 32 14.42 -8.34 -1.37
N VAL A 33 14.58 -7.84 -0.15
CA VAL A 33 14.82 -6.41 0.12
C VAL A 33 16.12 -5.96 -0.53
N VAL A 34 17.23 -6.66 -0.31
CA VAL A 34 18.53 -6.33 -0.91
C VAL A 34 18.43 -6.27 -2.42
N LEU A 35 17.73 -7.23 -3.06
CA LEU A 35 17.56 -7.26 -4.51
C LEU A 35 16.79 -6.03 -5.03
N ILE A 36 15.64 -5.69 -4.40
CA ILE A 36 14.84 -4.52 -4.81
C ILE A 36 15.65 -3.24 -4.70
N TYR A 37 16.30 -3.00 -3.56
CA TYR A 37 17.05 -1.76 -3.35
C TYR A 37 18.34 -1.71 -4.16
N THR A 38 18.99 -2.85 -4.43
CA THR A 38 20.15 -2.88 -5.33
C THR A 38 19.75 -2.48 -6.75
N ILE A 39 18.68 -3.05 -7.30
CA ILE A 39 18.16 -2.69 -8.63
C ILE A 39 17.74 -1.22 -8.65
N GLY A 40 16.98 -0.79 -7.64
CA GLY A 40 16.48 0.58 -7.52
C GLY A 40 17.60 1.62 -7.41
N PHE A 41 18.58 1.42 -6.53
CA PHE A 41 19.70 2.34 -6.38
C PHE A 41 20.65 2.33 -7.57
N THR A 42 20.84 1.18 -8.23
CA THR A 42 21.60 1.13 -9.48
C THR A 42 20.91 1.94 -10.58
N ALA A 43 19.59 1.79 -10.71
CA ALA A 43 18.80 2.57 -11.66
C ALA A 43 18.87 4.08 -11.34
N LEU A 44 18.65 4.48 -10.09
CA LEU A 44 18.77 5.87 -9.65
C LEU A 44 20.18 6.44 -9.90
N TYR A 45 21.23 5.66 -9.64
CA TYR A 45 22.60 6.07 -9.95
C TYR A 45 22.76 6.36 -11.45
N VAL A 46 22.29 5.47 -12.33
CA VAL A 46 22.35 5.70 -13.78
C VAL A 46 21.59 6.95 -14.18
N TYR A 47 20.37 7.17 -13.66
CA TYR A 47 19.55 8.33 -14.03
C TYR A 47 20.19 9.64 -13.56
N LEU A 48 20.67 9.68 -12.33
CA LEU A 48 21.31 10.86 -11.75
C LEU A 48 22.66 11.16 -12.40
N ALA A 49 23.43 10.14 -12.80
CA ALA A 49 24.69 10.32 -13.51
C ALA A 49 24.54 10.92 -14.92
N ASN A 50 23.32 10.89 -15.48
CA ASN A 50 23.02 11.50 -16.78
C ASN A 50 22.37 12.90 -16.67
N LEU A 51 22.17 13.43 -15.45
CA LEU A 51 21.78 14.82 -15.27
C LEU A 51 22.98 15.74 -15.52
N HIS A 52 22.77 16.83 -16.26
CA HIS A 52 23.82 17.80 -16.57
C HIS A 52 23.26 19.23 -16.55
N ASP A 53 23.93 20.16 -15.87
CA ASP A 53 23.54 21.58 -15.78
C ASP A 53 22.03 21.82 -15.57
N VAL A 54 21.45 21.13 -14.58
CA VAL A 54 20.01 21.17 -14.31
C VAL A 54 19.56 22.61 -14.00
N LYS A 55 18.64 23.13 -14.81
CA LYS A 55 18.05 24.46 -14.60
C LYS A 55 17.06 24.40 -13.45
N TRP A 56 16.96 25.48 -12.68
CA TRP A 56 16.10 25.54 -11.50
C TRP A 56 14.64 25.13 -11.77
N TRP A 57 14.10 25.45 -12.94
CA TRP A 57 12.71 25.14 -13.30
C TRP A 57 12.52 23.68 -13.69
N GLU A 58 13.56 22.96 -14.13
CA GLU A 58 13.48 21.54 -14.46
C GLU A 58 13.15 20.72 -13.21
N TYR A 59 13.58 21.18 -12.03
CA TYR A 59 13.20 20.57 -10.76
C TYR A 59 11.70 20.61 -10.48
N LEU A 60 10.91 21.48 -11.15
CA LEU A 60 9.44 21.44 -11.06
C LEU A 60 8.86 20.14 -11.62
N ALA A 61 9.60 19.40 -12.44
CA ALA A 61 9.21 18.06 -12.85
C ALA A 61 9.02 17.12 -11.66
N ILE A 62 9.82 17.25 -10.59
CA ILE A 62 9.75 16.39 -9.42
C ILE A 62 8.38 16.49 -8.72
N PRO A 63 7.91 17.65 -8.22
CA PRO A 63 6.61 17.74 -7.55
C PRO A 63 5.44 17.39 -8.48
N VAL A 64 5.54 17.69 -9.78
CA VAL A 64 4.49 17.32 -10.76
C VAL A 64 4.42 15.81 -10.92
N VAL A 65 5.55 15.15 -11.20
CA VAL A 65 5.61 13.69 -11.38
C VAL A 65 5.30 12.97 -10.07
N PHE A 66 5.70 13.52 -8.93
CA PHE A 66 5.32 13.04 -7.60
C PHE A 66 3.80 13.00 -7.43
N LEU A 67 3.08 14.08 -7.77
CA LEU A 67 1.62 14.10 -7.66
C LEU A 67 0.96 13.10 -8.62
N ILE A 68 1.49 12.96 -9.85
CA ILE A 68 1.03 11.95 -10.80
C ILE A 68 1.24 10.54 -10.24
N ALA A 69 2.41 10.26 -9.67
CA ALA A 69 2.72 8.96 -9.06
C ALA A 69 1.84 8.68 -7.83
N ASN A 70 1.60 9.68 -6.98
CA ASN A 70 0.72 9.56 -5.82
C ASN A 70 -0.75 9.31 -6.23
N PHE A 71 -1.19 9.91 -7.33
CA PHE A 71 -2.48 9.58 -7.95
C PHE A 71 -2.52 8.19 -8.55
N PHE A 72 -1.47 7.79 -9.26
CA PHE A 72 -1.38 6.46 -9.82
C PHE A 72 -1.44 5.38 -8.73
N GLU A 73 -0.71 5.56 -7.63
CA GLU A 73 -0.77 4.71 -6.44
C GLU A 73 -2.20 4.60 -5.90
N TRP A 74 -2.85 5.72 -5.64
CA TRP A 74 -4.24 5.78 -5.17
C TRP A 74 -5.20 5.06 -6.13
N ALA A 75 -5.08 5.31 -7.43
CA ALA A 75 -5.96 4.77 -8.45
C ALA A 75 -5.79 3.26 -8.60
N VAL A 76 -4.55 2.77 -8.65
CA VAL A 76 -4.27 1.33 -8.69
C VAL A 76 -4.76 0.67 -7.42
N HIS A 77 -4.48 1.24 -6.25
CA HIS A 77 -4.91 0.66 -4.98
C HIS A 77 -6.45 0.56 -4.90
N ARG A 78 -7.16 1.63 -5.26
CA ARG A 78 -8.63 1.67 -5.21
C ARG A 78 -9.32 0.84 -6.29
N PHE A 79 -8.88 0.97 -7.54
CA PHE A 79 -9.62 0.44 -8.70
C PHE A 79 -9.07 -0.88 -9.24
N VAL A 80 -7.86 -1.28 -8.86
CA VAL A 80 -7.26 -2.55 -9.27
C VAL A 80 -7.09 -3.48 -8.09
N MET A 81 -6.44 -3.02 -7.02
CA MET A 81 -6.12 -3.88 -5.87
C MET A 81 -7.33 -4.19 -4.99
N HIS A 82 -8.32 -3.29 -4.94
CA HIS A 82 -9.61 -3.44 -4.21
C HIS A 82 -10.82 -3.71 -5.11
N ARG A 83 -10.64 -4.06 -6.38
CA ARG A 83 -11.75 -4.48 -7.24
C ARG A 83 -11.49 -5.82 -7.91
N PRO A 84 -12.37 -6.81 -7.74
CA PRO A 84 -12.32 -8.03 -8.53
C PRO A 84 -12.33 -7.70 -10.02
N SER A 85 -11.55 -8.44 -10.81
CA SER A 85 -11.47 -8.25 -12.25
C SER A 85 -11.51 -9.60 -12.96
N ASN A 86 -12.08 -9.61 -14.17
CA ASN A 86 -12.06 -10.77 -15.06
C ASN A 86 -10.73 -10.88 -15.84
N VAL A 87 -9.93 -9.81 -15.88
CA VAL A 87 -8.62 -9.81 -16.53
C VAL A 87 -7.62 -10.55 -15.64
N PRO A 88 -6.93 -11.61 -16.10
CA PRO A 88 -6.06 -12.44 -15.26
C PRO A 88 -4.99 -11.65 -14.47
N LEU A 89 -4.34 -10.67 -15.11
CA LEU A 89 -3.33 -9.83 -14.48
C LEU A 89 -3.92 -8.99 -13.33
N LEU A 90 -5.02 -8.27 -13.59
CA LEU A 90 -5.67 -7.43 -12.59
C LEU A 90 -6.26 -8.29 -11.46
N ARG A 91 -6.80 -9.47 -11.78
CA ARG A 91 -7.27 -10.45 -10.80
C ARG A 91 -6.14 -10.95 -9.90
N ALA A 92 -4.95 -11.17 -10.44
CA ALA A 92 -3.79 -11.58 -9.65
C ALA A 92 -3.35 -10.48 -8.67
N ILE A 93 -3.37 -9.21 -9.12
CA ILE A 93 -3.09 -8.04 -8.27
C ILE A 93 -4.13 -7.94 -7.14
N TYR A 94 -5.42 -8.01 -7.48
CA TYR A 94 -6.51 -8.04 -6.50
C TYR A 94 -6.36 -9.19 -5.50
N SER A 95 -6.03 -10.40 -5.98
CA SER A 95 -5.89 -11.58 -5.13
C SER A 95 -4.72 -11.44 -4.15
N ARG A 96 -3.57 -10.93 -4.61
CA ARG A 96 -2.41 -10.68 -3.75
C ARG A 96 -2.67 -9.61 -2.70
N HIS A 97 -3.45 -8.59 -3.05
CA HIS A 97 -3.74 -7.50 -2.13
C HIS A 97 -4.93 -7.81 -1.22
N THR A 98 -6.13 -7.85 -1.76
CA THR A 98 -7.36 -7.98 -0.96
C THR A 98 -7.53 -9.37 -0.35
N LEU A 99 -7.23 -10.43 -1.10
CA LEU A 99 -7.48 -11.81 -0.64
C LEU A 99 -6.30 -12.44 0.11
N MET A 100 -5.12 -11.82 0.04
CA MET A 100 -3.91 -12.26 0.72
C MET A 100 -3.46 -11.27 1.78
N HIS A 101 -3.00 -10.09 1.38
CA HIS A 101 -2.49 -9.07 2.31
C HIS A 101 -3.50 -8.66 3.39
N HIS A 102 -4.74 -8.34 3.01
CA HIS A 102 -5.81 -7.96 3.96
C HIS A 102 -6.40 -9.10 4.79
N GLN A 103 -6.16 -10.36 4.42
CA GLN A 103 -6.50 -11.51 5.26
C GLN A 103 -5.36 -11.86 6.22
N PHE A 104 -4.11 -11.60 5.81
CA PHE A 104 -2.92 -11.84 6.61
C PHE A 104 -2.75 -10.77 7.71
N PHE A 105 -2.95 -9.50 7.35
CA PHE A 105 -2.92 -8.36 8.26
C PHE A 105 -4.31 -7.76 8.43
N THR A 106 -4.71 -7.52 9.67
CA THR A 106 -5.97 -6.88 10.03
C THR A 106 -5.70 -5.66 10.88
N GLU A 107 -6.71 -4.79 11.09
CA GLU A 107 -6.59 -3.65 11.99
C GLU A 107 -6.14 -4.03 13.42
N GLU A 108 -6.40 -5.27 13.86
CA GLU A 108 -6.05 -5.79 15.19
C GLU A 108 -4.60 -6.28 15.26
N GLU A 109 -4.06 -6.79 14.16
CA GLU A 109 -2.67 -7.23 14.07
C GLU A 109 -2.12 -7.00 12.66
N MET A 110 -1.32 -5.95 12.56
CA MET A 110 -0.63 -5.53 11.34
C MET A 110 0.80 -6.05 11.29
N ARG A 111 1.37 -6.58 12.37
CA ARG A 111 2.81 -6.80 12.44
C ARG A 111 3.25 -8.10 11.75
N PHE A 112 4.41 -8.05 11.10
CA PHE A 112 5.18 -9.23 10.72
C PHE A 112 5.56 -10.04 11.96
N ALA A 113 5.57 -11.37 11.85
CA ALA A 113 6.15 -12.22 12.87
C ALA A 113 7.61 -12.56 12.57
N ASP A 114 7.95 -12.72 11.29
CA ASP A 114 9.31 -12.98 10.83
C ASP A 114 9.53 -12.45 9.39
N HIS A 115 10.76 -12.59 8.89
CA HIS A 115 11.14 -12.07 7.57
C HIS A 115 10.50 -12.82 6.39
N HIS A 116 9.87 -13.98 6.59
CA HIS A 116 9.13 -14.64 5.51
C HIS A 116 7.81 -13.92 5.22
N ASP A 117 7.23 -13.27 6.23
CA ASP A 117 6.00 -12.49 6.09
C ASP A 117 6.18 -11.26 5.18
N TRP A 118 7.42 -10.80 4.96
CA TRP A 118 7.73 -9.67 4.09
C TRP A 118 7.24 -9.88 2.66
N ARG A 119 7.11 -11.14 2.22
CA ARG A 119 6.54 -11.52 0.91
C ARG A 119 5.11 -11.04 0.71
N VAL A 120 4.37 -10.87 1.80
CA VAL A 120 2.98 -10.42 1.77
C VAL A 120 2.91 -8.93 1.39
N THR A 121 3.94 -8.17 1.75
CA THR A 121 3.99 -6.71 1.67
C THR A 121 4.79 -6.21 0.47
N PHE A 122 6.03 -6.68 0.30
CA PHE A 122 6.88 -6.21 -0.79
C PHE A 122 6.35 -6.70 -2.12
N PHE A 123 6.32 -5.83 -3.14
CA PHE A 123 6.00 -6.32 -4.47
C PHE A 123 7.09 -7.31 -4.94
N PRO A 124 6.71 -8.26 -5.82
CA PRO A 124 7.69 -9.11 -6.46
C PRO A 124 8.77 -8.28 -7.18
N PRO A 125 10.05 -8.70 -7.20
CA PRO A 125 11.12 -7.91 -7.81
C PRO A 125 10.86 -7.48 -9.27
N TYR A 126 10.11 -8.27 -10.04
CA TYR A 126 9.72 -7.91 -11.40
C TYR A 126 8.79 -6.68 -11.48
N ALA A 127 8.09 -6.32 -10.40
CA ALA A 127 7.19 -5.17 -10.36
C ALA A 127 7.96 -3.86 -10.53
N LEU A 128 9.12 -3.71 -9.88
CA LEU A 128 10.02 -2.57 -10.09
C LEU A 128 10.42 -2.46 -11.56
N VAL A 129 10.76 -3.58 -12.22
CA VAL A 129 11.09 -3.61 -13.65
C VAL A 129 9.90 -3.14 -14.49
N VAL A 130 8.69 -3.65 -14.21
CA VAL A 130 7.46 -3.25 -14.92
C VAL A 130 7.19 -1.75 -14.76
N PHE A 131 7.25 -1.20 -13.54
CA PHE A 131 7.02 0.23 -13.31
C PHE A 131 8.11 1.11 -13.95
N THR A 132 9.35 0.62 -13.99
CA THR A 132 10.44 1.28 -14.71
C THR A 132 10.15 1.31 -16.21
N LEU A 133 9.79 0.18 -16.81
CA LEU A 133 9.43 0.09 -18.22
C LEU A 133 8.22 0.96 -18.58
N MET A 134 7.22 1.06 -17.68
CA MET A 134 6.09 1.98 -17.84
C MET A 134 6.52 3.46 -17.78
N SER A 135 7.57 3.78 -17.02
CA SER A 135 8.08 5.15 -16.87
C SER A 135 9.01 5.58 -18.02
N ILE A 136 9.62 4.64 -18.75
CA ILE A 136 10.57 4.94 -19.83
C ILE A 136 9.92 5.73 -20.98
N PRO A 137 8.77 5.32 -21.57
CA PRO A 137 8.15 6.10 -22.65
C PRO A 137 7.83 7.56 -22.27
N PRO A 138 7.16 7.87 -21.14
CA PRO A 138 6.93 9.26 -20.77
C PRO A 138 8.24 10.00 -20.42
N ALA A 139 9.25 9.32 -19.87
CA ALA A 139 10.57 9.92 -19.65
C ALA A 139 11.24 10.33 -20.96
N ILE A 140 11.21 9.47 -21.99
CA ILE A 140 11.75 9.78 -23.32
C ILE A 140 11.00 10.96 -23.93
N VAL A 141 9.67 10.95 -23.88
CA VAL A 141 8.85 12.06 -24.42
C VAL A 141 9.17 13.36 -23.70
N ALA A 142 9.23 13.37 -22.36
CA ALA A 142 9.66 14.53 -21.58
C ALA A 142 11.08 14.99 -21.93
N GLY A 143 11.99 14.03 -22.13
CA GLY A 143 13.37 14.22 -22.58
C GLY A 143 13.49 14.97 -23.90
N LEU A 144 12.66 14.58 -24.86
CA LEU A 144 12.68 15.11 -26.23
C LEU A 144 11.90 16.43 -26.37
N VAL A 145 10.81 16.59 -25.62
CA VAL A 145 9.88 17.73 -25.77
C VAL A 145 10.23 18.90 -24.85
N ILE A 146 10.73 18.63 -23.64
CA ILE A 146 11.00 19.66 -22.63
C ILE A 146 12.51 19.85 -22.48
N SER A 147 13.20 18.81 -22.00
CA SER A 147 14.66 18.75 -21.92
C SER A 147 15.10 17.35 -21.47
N ALA A 148 16.32 16.95 -21.83
CA ALA A 148 16.90 15.68 -21.40
C ALA A 148 16.85 15.50 -19.86
N ASN A 149 17.17 16.56 -19.11
CA ASN A 149 17.08 16.56 -17.64
C ASN A 149 15.64 16.29 -17.16
N THR A 150 14.62 16.82 -17.82
CA THR A 150 13.22 16.57 -17.44
C THR A 150 12.85 15.10 -17.57
N GLY A 151 13.34 14.43 -18.62
CA GLY A 151 13.19 12.97 -18.78
C GLY A 151 13.87 12.18 -17.64
N TRP A 152 15.11 12.54 -17.32
CA TRP A 152 15.86 11.91 -16.21
C TRP A 152 15.21 12.16 -14.84
N LEU A 153 14.76 13.39 -14.57
CA LEU A 153 14.06 13.75 -13.34
C LEU A 153 12.73 13.01 -13.21
N LEU A 154 12.00 12.79 -14.32
CA LEU A 154 10.76 12.02 -14.32
C LEU A 154 11.01 10.57 -13.87
N ILE A 155 11.92 9.86 -14.55
CA ILE A 155 12.18 8.44 -14.22
C ILE A 155 12.86 8.27 -12.85
N THR A 156 13.67 9.25 -12.43
CA THR A 156 14.21 9.33 -11.08
C THR A 156 13.08 9.44 -10.05
N THR A 157 12.10 10.31 -10.30
CA THR A 157 10.99 10.54 -9.38
C THR A 157 10.06 9.33 -9.30
N THR A 158 9.70 8.70 -10.42
CA THR A 158 8.82 7.51 -10.40
C THR A 158 9.50 6.31 -9.72
N THR A 159 10.79 6.09 -9.98
CA THR A 159 11.58 5.03 -9.33
C THR A 159 11.73 5.30 -7.83
N SER A 160 11.99 6.55 -7.44
CA SER A 160 12.05 6.95 -6.03
C SER A 160 10.72 6.73 -5.32
N MET A 161 9.60 7.07 -5.97
CA MET A 161 8.26 6.85 -5.41
C MET A 161 7.97 5.37 -5.19
N TYR A 162 8.40 4.49 -6.09
CA TYR A 162 8.29 3.04 -5.87
C TYR A 162 9.09 2.59 -4.64
N LEU A 163 10.34 3.01 -4.49
CA LEU A 163 11.16 2.62 -3.33
C LEU A 163 10.61 3.19 -2.01
N ILE A 164 10.10 4.43 -2.04
CA ILE A 164 9.44 5.05 -0.89
C ILE A 164 8.17 4.29 -0.52
N TYR A 165 7.37 3.85 -1.50
CA TYR A 165 6.20 2.99 -1.27
C TYR A 165 6.59 1.71 -0.55
N GLU A 166 7.59 0.99 -1.05
CA GLU A 166 8.06 -0.26 -0.43
C GLU A 166 8.57 -0.02 1.01
N PHE A 167 9.35 1.04 1.21
CA PHE A 167 9.84 1.44 2.53
C PHE A 167 8.71 1.76 3.51
N MET A 168 7.77 2.62 3.11
CA MET A 168 6.67 3.06 3.97
C MET A 168 5.71 1.92 4.27
N HIS A 169 5.37 1.11 3.26
CA HIS A 169 4.54 -0.08 3.45
C HIS A 169 5.19 -1.06 4.43
N PHE A 170 6.49 -1.35 4.27
CA PHE A 170 7.23 -2.16 5.23
C PHE A 170 7.17 -1.58 6.64
N CYS A 171 7.40 -0.28 6.79
CA CYS A 171 7.31 0.40 8.08
C CYS A 171 5.92 0.34 8.71
N CYS A 172 4.83 0.17 7.94
CA CYS A 172 3.49 -0.05 8.49
C CYS A 172 3.32 -1.40 9.18
N HIS A 173 4.18 -2.39 8.87
CA HIS A 173 4.04 -3.78 9.32
C HIS A 173 5.18 -4.25 10.24
N VAL A 174 6.23 -3.46 10.47
CA VAL A 174 7.25 -3.81 11.48
C VAL A 174 6.72 -3.68 12.92
N GLU A 175 7.47 -4.20 13.90
CA GLU A 175 7.17 -3.95 15.31
C GLU A 175 7.24 -2.46 15.67
N GLU A 176 6.46 -2.09 16.69
CA GLU A 176 6.48 -0.75 17.26
C GLU A 176 7.87 -0.41 17.82
N ASN A 177 8.40 0.74 17.43
CA ASN A 177 9.68 1.26 17.91
C ASN A 177 9.69 2.79 17.82
N ALA A 178 10.75 3.41 18.35
CA ALA A 178 10.87 4.87 18.40
C ALA A 178 10.85 5.53 17.00
N PHE A 179 11.38 4.86 15.97
CA PHE A 179 11.42 5.41 14.61
C PHE A 179 10.00 5.47 14.01
N VAL A 180 9.30 4.33 13.91
CA VAL A 180 7.97 4.29 13.27
C VAL A 180 6.94 5.13 14.01
N ARG A 181 7.12 5.33 15.32
CA ARG A 181 6.26 6.17 16.16
C ARG A 181 6.42 7.67 15.91
N ASN A 182 7.66 8.12 15.69
CA ASN A 182 7.98 9.54 15.75
C ASN A 182 8.38 10.15 14.39
N MET A 183 8.89 9.35 13.46
CA MET A 183 9.29 9.86 12.14
C MET A 183 8.06 10.37 11.37
N PRO A 184 8.02 11.66 10.98
CA PRO A 184 6.93 12.19 10.17
C PRO A 184 6.73 11.38 8.89
N PHE A 185 5.51 11.42 8.35
CA PHE A 185 5.04 10.60 7.23
C PHE A 185 4.94 9.11 7.54
N VAL A 186 5.99 8.48 8.09
CA VAL A 186 5.99 7.07 8.50
C VAL A 186 4.91 6.82 9.56
N ASN A 187 4.87 7.69 10.56
CA ASN A 187 3.91 7.56 11.64
C ASN A 187 2.46 7.86 11.20
N THR A 188 2.29 8.82 10.29
CA THR A 188 1.02 9.12 9.62
C THR A 188 0.54 7.91 8.83
N ILE A 189 1.38 7.38 7.93
CA ILE A 189 0.97 6.36 6.97
C ILE A 189 0.73 5.02 7.65
N ARG A 190 1.47 4.72 8.72
CA ARG A 190 1.24 3.54 9.56
C ARG A 190 -0.16 3.56 10.18
N ARG A 191 -0.58 4.69 10.77
CA ARG A 191 -1.94 4.85 11.28
C ARG A 191 -2.98 4.83 10.17
N HIS A 192 -2.70 5.51 9.06
CA HIS A 192 -3.59 5.60 7.90
C HIS A 192 -3.87 4.22 7.29
N HIS A 193 -2.82 3.41 7.10
CA HIS A 193 -2.87 2.04 6.60
C HIS A 193 -3.48 1.07 7.61
N THR A 194 -3.21 1.22 8.91
CA THR A 194 -3.89 0.40 9.93
C THR A 194 -5.41 0.62 9.86
N ALA A 195 -5.86 1.87 9.72
CA ALA A 195 -7.29 2.16 9.51
C ALA A 195 -7.81 1.61 8.16
N HIS A 196 -6.99 1.65 7.10
CA HIS A 196 -7.32 1.02 5.82
C HIS A 196 -7.58 -0.49 5.96
N HIS A 197 -6.88 -1.19 6.85
CA HIS A 197 -7.09 -2.64 7.10
C HIS A 197 -8.38 -2.96 7.88
N ASN A 198 -9.16 -1.95 8.28
CA ASN A 198 -10.48 -2.17 8.81
C ASN A 198 -11.44 -2.59 7.70
N GLN A 199 -11.95 -3.83 7.79
CA GLN A 199 -12.85 -4.46 6.81
C GLN A 199 -14.12 -3.65 6.52
N SER A 200 -14.53 -2.74 7.42
CA SER A 200 -15.70 -1.87 7.21
C SER A 200 -15.46 -0.73 6.23
N ILE A 201 -14.22 -0.31 6.04
CA ILE A 201 -13.85 0.84 5.20
C ILE A 201 -12.78 0.54 4.15
N MET A 202 -12.10 -0.61 4.23
CA MET A 202 -10.94 -0.95 3.38
C MET A 202 -11.17 -0.81 1.88
N MET A 203 -12.40 -1.00 1.42
CA MET A 203 -12.74 -0.96 0.00
C MET A 203 -12.82 0.47 -0.56
N GLU A 204 -12.89 1.48 0.31
CA GLU A 204 -13.28 2.84 -0.07
C GLU A 204 -12.39 3.93 0.51
N ARG A 205 -11.68 3.65 1.61
CA ARG A 205 -10.92 4.66 2.35
C ARG A 205 -9.44 4.33 2.46
N ASN A 206 -8.63 5.39 2.58
CA ASN A 206 -7.21 5.35 2.89
C ASN A 206 -6.37 4.54 1.89
N MET A 207 -6.40 4.97 0.63
CA MET A 207 -5.85 4.24 -0.51
C MET A 207 -4.40 4.61 -0.82
N ASN A 208 -3.89 5.74 -0.36
CA ASN A 208 -2.48 6.03 -0.44
C ASN A 208 -1.74 5.28 0.67
N LEU A 209 -0.60 4.70 0.31
CA LEU A 209 0.33 4.00 1.17
C LEU A 209 1.70 4.69 1.22
N THR A 210 1.87 5.82 0.52
CA THR A 210 2.96 6.77 0.74
C THR A 210 2.47 8.01 1.48
N PHE A 211 1.99 9.00 0.74
CA PHE A 211 1.49 10.26 1.26
C PHE A 211 -0.02 10.34 0.98
N PRO A 212 -0.88 10.62 1.98
CA PRO A 212 -2.34 10.63 1.80
C PRO A 212 -2.85 11.91 1.10
N VAL A 213 -2.18 12.32 0.01
CA VAL A 213 -2.54 13.51 -0.76
C VAL A 213 -3.79 13.24 -1.58
N MET A 214 -3.84 12.14 -2.34
CA MET A 214 -5.05 11.83 -3.12
C MET A 214 -6.21 11.36 -2.26
N ASP A 215 -5.97 10.75 -1.10
CA ASP A 215 -7.05 10.53 -0.13
C ASP A 215 -7.69 11.83 0.37
N TYR A 216 -6.91 12.88 0.56
CA TYR A 216 -7.46 14.20 0.86
C TYR A 216 -8.21 14.77 -0.36
N VAL A 217 -7.57 14.82 -1.53
CA VAL A 217 -8.12 15.44 -2.74
C VAL A 217 -9.44 14.80 -3.17
N PHE A 218 -9.54 13.46 -3.15
CA PHE A 218 -10.75 12.72 -3.54
C PHE A 218 -11.67 12.40 -2.37
N GLY A 219 -11.39 12.92 -1.17
CA GLY A 219 -12.22 12.70 0.01
C GLY A 219 -12.32 11.24 0.43
N THR A 220 -11.32 10.41 0.13
CA THR A 220 -11.22 9.00 0.54
C THR A 220 -10.46 8.79 1.84
N SER A 221 -10.00 9.85 2.50
CA SER A 221 -9.47 9.73 3.85
C SER A 221 -10.57 9.48 4.91
N ASP A 222 -10.21 8.72 5.95
CA ASP A 222 -10.99 8.53 7.17
C ASP A 222 -10.89 9.71 8.16
N LEU A 223 -10.02 10.69 7.89
CA LEU A 223 -9.81 11.87 8.72
C LEU A 223 -10.63 13.08 8.24
N ASN A 224 -11.06 13.91 9.19
CA ASN A 224 -11.67 15.23 8.96
C ASN A 224 -10.63 16.33 9.24
N ARG A 225 -9.70 16.56 8.29
CA ARG A 225 -8.62 17.58 8.37
C ARG A 225 -8.34 18.23 7.00
N GLY A 226 -7.52 19.28 6.98
CA GLY A 226 -6.94 19.79 5.73
C GLY A 226 -5.77 18.92 5.22
N LEU A 227 -5.23 19.23 4.04
CA LEU A 227 -4.13 18.48 3.40
C LEU A 227 -2.92 18.25 4.33
N LEU A 228 -2.40 19.31 4.94
CA LEU A 228 -1.27 19.19 5.87
C LEU A 228 -1.60 18.31 7.08
N GLY A 229 -2.85 18.40 7.55
CA GLY A 229 -3.33 17.55 8.65
C GLY A 229 -3.43 16.07 8.27
N HIS A 230 -3.64 15.75 6.99
CA HIS A 230 -3.59 14.38 6.48
C HIS A 230 -2.15 13.88 6.41
N VAL A 231 -1.27 14.65 5.76
CA VAL A 231 0.12 14.25 5.51
C VAL A 231 0.95 14.17 6.80
N PHE A 232 0.68 15.05 7.77
CA PHE A 232 1.36 15.13 9.06
C PHE A 232 0.45 14.78 10.25
N ASN A 233 -0.49 13.85 10.07
CA ASN A 233 -1.39 13.45 11.16
C ASN A 233 -0.66 12.76 12.33
N GLY A 234 0.41 12.03 12.02
CA GLY A 234 0.98 11.05 12.94
C GLY A 234 -0.02 9.96 13.32
N TYR A 235 0.15 9.40 14.52
CA TYR A 235 -0.71 8.33 15.07
C TYR A 235 -2.07 8.82 15.60
N SER A 236 -2.38 10.11 15.51
CA SER A 236 -3.57 10.67 16.13
C SER A 236 -4.87 10.08 15.56
N THR A 237 -5.80 9.74 16.45
CA THR A 237 -7.17 9.34 16.11
C THR A 237 -8.21 10.43 16.41
N ARG A 238 -7.78 11.61 16.88
CA ARG A 238 -8.67 12.71 17.28
C ARG A 238 -9.61 13.19 16.17
N TYR A 239 -9.17 13.09 14.92
CA TYR A 239 -9.88 13.63 13.76
C TYR A 239 -10.53 12.54 12.90
N VAL A 240 -10.69 11.32 13.41
CA VAL A 240 -11.41 10.26 12.70
C VAL A 240 -12.86 10.70 12.48
N LYS A 241 -13.36 10.58 11.26
CA LYS A 241 -14.76 10.83 10.90
C LYS A 241 -15.71 9.92 11.69
N THR A 242 -16.78 10.47 12.23
CA THR A 242 -17.75 9.74 13.05
C THR A 242 -18.91 9.15 12.24
N ASP A 243 -19.07 9.58 10.99
CA ASP A 243 -20.15 9.23 10.07
C ASP A 243 -19.78 8.12 9.08
N MET A 244 -18.64 7.45 9.28
CA MET A 244 -18.22 6.33 8.43
C MET A 244 -19.03 5.07 8.70
N ARG A 245 -19.32 4.33 7.62
CA ARG A 245 -19.96 3.03 7.68
C ARG A 245 -19.17 2.07 8.58
N ARG A 246 -19.85 1.51 9.58
CA ARG A 246 -19.35 0.37 10.36
C ARG A 246 -20.11 -0.86 9.92
N THR A 247 -19.47 -1.77 9.18
CA THR A 247 -20.06 -3.09 8.96
C THR A 247 -19.96 -3.87 10.26
N ALA A 248 -21.07 -4.48 10.69
CA ALA A 248 -21.04 -5.42 11.80
C ALA A 248 -20.07 -6.57 11.49
N ARG A 249 -19.29 -7.03 12.47
CA ARG A 249 -18.28 -8.09 12.33
C ARG A 249 -18.86 -9.46 11.88
N THR A 250 -20.17 -9.57 11.72
CA THR A 250 -20.87 -10.79 11.25
C THR A 250 -22.12 -10.40 10.46
N PRO A 251 -22.41 -10.99 9.29
CA PRO A 251 -23.75 -10.95 8.73
C PRO A 251 -24.68 -11.64 9.72
N ARG A 252 -25.67 -10.93 10.27
CA ARG A 252 -26.78 -11.60 10.96
C ARG A 252 -27.57 -12.35 9.90
N VAL A 253 -27.35 -13.66 9.79
CA VAL A 253 -28.28 -14.52 9.07
C VAL A 253 -29.59 -14.48 9.85
N VAL A 254 -30.57 -13.75 9.33
CA VAL A 254 -31.94 -13.82 9.85
C VAL A 254 -32.47 -15.19 9.44
N VAL A 255 -32.39 -16.16 10.35
CA VAL A 255 -33.06 -17.45 10.17
C VAL A 255 -34.55 -17.15 10.24
N LYS A 256 -35.21 -17.14 9.08
CA LYS A 256 -36.66 -17.04 9.00
C LYS A 256 -37.21 -18.37 9.49
N GLU A 257 -37.69 -18.43 10.74
CA GLU A 257 -38.45 -19.59 11.24
C GLU A 257 -39.60 -19.87 10.28
N ARG A 258 -39.53 -21.03 9.60
CA ARG A 258 -40.67 -21.54 8.85
C ARG A 258 -41.67 -22.06 9.88
N SER A 259 -42.79 -21.35 10.04
CA SER A 259 -43.97 -21.88 10.72
C SER A 259 -44.41 -23.16 10.02
N VAL A 260 -44.29 -24.30 10.70
CA VAL A 260 -44.85 -25.57 10.26
C VAL A 260 -46.37 -25.48 10.43
N PRO A 261 -47.18 -25.74 9.38
CA PRO A 261 -48.63 -25.79 9.55
C PRO A 261 -48.99 -27.00 10.42
N HIS A 262 -49.72 -26.75 11.51
CA HIS A 262 -50.38 -27.82 12.26
C HIS A 262 -51.38 -28.51 11.33
N ALA A 263 -51.15 -29.79 11.02
CA ALA A 263 -52.17 -30.65 10.45
C ALA A 263 -53.26 -30.85 11.51
N ALA A 264 -54.48 -30.42 11.20
CA ALA A 264 -55.68 -30.81 11.93
C ALA A 264 -56.16 -32.18 11.42
N ALA A 265 -56.72 -32.96 12.35
CA ALA A 265 -57.15 -34.35 12.24
C ALA A 265 -58.12 -34.65 11.10
#